data_AF-D3LU76-F1
#
_entry.id   AF-D3LU76-F1
#
_cell.length_a   1.000
_cell.length_b   1.000
_cell.length_c   1.000
_cell.angle_alpha   90.00
_cell.angle_beta   90.00
_cell.angle_gamma   90.00
#
_symmetry.space_group_name_H-M   'P 1'
#
loop_
_entity.id
_entity.type
_entity.pdbx_description
1 polymer ?
#
loop_
_entity_poly.entity_id
_entity_poly.type
_entity_poly.pdbx_seq_one_letter_code
_entity_poly.pdbx_strand_id
1 'polypeptide(L)'
;MSWWRDIWRQSIFLCFFIIPIPIGSYTIHNGSSAVVALAVYGVLSFIVPLCYIRSRETRFGRQDKAISVCAYIAAWLLLAGGSCGVPAVQKTWWQMSVFWQWPTIARDIVFIAVMYVFVSVTLVVAYGFSGLLSCRHDRQCRE
;
A
#
# COMPACT_ATOMS: atom_id res chain seq x y z
N MET A 1 4.56 -22.15 -2.17
CA MET A 1 3.67 -21.18 -1.47
C MET A 1 2.57 -20.73 -2.44
N SER A 2 1.39 -20.37 -1.95
CA SER A 2 0.35 -19.77 -2.81
C SER A 2 0.70 -18.30 -3.08
N TRP A 3 0.39 -17.81 -4.28
CA TRP A 3 0.76 -16.46 -4.75
C TRP A 3 0.31 -15.35 -3.79
N TRP A 4 -0.87 -15.48 -3.19
CA TRP A 4 -1.38 -14.53 -2.21
C TRP A 4 -0.56 -14.51 -0.91
N ARG A 5 -0.13 -15.68 -0.40
CA ARG A 5 0.70 -15.77 0.82
C ARG A 5 2.08 -15.16 0.60
N ASP A 6 2.63 -15.28 -0.60
CA ASP A 6 3.89 -14.64 -0.96
C ASP A 6 3.77 -13.12 -0.92
N ILE A 7 2.70 -12.57 -1.51
CA ILE A 7 2.42 -11.12 -1.46
C ILE A 7 2.28 -10.64 -0.02
N TRP A 8 1.47 -11.29 0.81
CA TRP A 8 1.30 -10.89 2.22
C TRP A 8 2.61 -10.94 3.01
N ARG A 9 3.46 -11.96 2.76
CA ARG A 9 4.78 -12.07 3.41
C ARG A 9 5.71 -10.95 2.96
N GLN A 10 5.77 -10.65 1.67
CA GLN A 10 6.60 -9.57 1.12
C GLN A 10 6.09 -8.19 1.58
N SER A 11 4.78 -8.01 1.71
CA SER A 11 4.20 -6.79 2.30
C SER A 11 4.70 -6.55 3.72
N ILE A 12 4.84 -7.59 4.56
CA ILE A 12 5.37 -7.43 5.93
C ILE A 12 6.78 -6.83 5.88
N PHE A 13 7.64 -7.35 4.99
CA PHE A 13 8.99 -6.84 4.80
C PHE A 13 9.01 -5.38 4.33
N LEU A 14 8.16 -5.01 3.38
CA LEU A 14 8.05 -3.63 2.90
C LEU A 14 7.53 -2.70 4.00
N CYS A 15 6.53 -3.15 4.76
CA CYS A 15 5.94 -2.40 5.87
C CYS A 15 6.94 -2.09 6.98
N PHE A 16 7.97 -2.92 7.19
CA PHE A 16 9.05 -2.61 8.14
C PHE A 16 9.78 -1.30 7.79
N PHE A 17 9.94 -0.97 6.50
CA PHE A 17 10.57 0.27 6.06
C PHE A 17 9.61 1.44 5.93
N ILE A 18 8.30 1.17 5.79
CA ILE A 18 7.28 2.18 5.54
C ILE A 18 6.67 2.69 6.84
N ILE A 19 6.26 1.81 7.74
CA ILE A 19 5.36 2.11 8.87
C ILE A 19 6.00 2.86 10.05
N PRO A 20 7.26 2.59 10.46
CA PRO A 20 7.85 3.25 11.63
C PRO A 20 7.93 4.79 11.51
N ILE A 21 8.16 5.32 10.31
CA ILE A 21 8.35 6.76 10.09
C ILE A 21 7.02 7.54 10.24
N PRO A 22 5.90 7.13 9.59
CA PRO A 22 4.57 7.66 9.88
C PRO A 22 4.21 7.57 11.36
N ILE A 23 4.51 6.46 12.03
CA ILE A 23 4.23 6.30 13.48
C ILE A 23 5.00 7.32 14.31
N GLY A 24 6.31 7.44 14.08
CA GLY A 24 7.13 8.45 14.74
C GLY A 24 6.62 9.86 14.47
N SER A 25 6.17 10.15 13.25
CA SER A 25 5.67 11.50 12.93
C SER A 25 4.38 11.86 13.65
N TYR A 26 3.36 10.98 13.70
CA TYR A 26 2.08 11.35 14.32
C TYR A 26 2.14 11.38 15.85
N THR A 27 3.04 10.62 16.46
CA THR A 27 3.20 10.56 17.92
C THR A 27 3.79 11.84 18.50
N ILE A 28 4.53 12.62 17.70
CA ILE A 28 5.17 13.88 18.13
C ILE A 28 4.17 15.02 18.33
N HIS A 29 3.14 15.14 17.47
CA HIS A 29 2.06 16.13 17.65
C HIS A 29 0.70 15.49 17.35
N ASN A 30 -0.04 15.10 18.39
CA ASN A 30 -1.41 14.60 18.28
C ASN A 30 -2.27 15.57 17.42
N GLY A 31 -2.91 15.05 16.37
CA GLY A 31 -3.83 15.79 15.49
C GLY A 31 -3.15 16.48 14.28
N SER A 32 -2.23 17.41 14.49
CA SER A 32 -1.58 18.17 13.40
C SER A 32 -0.56 17.33 12.61
N SER A 33 0.23 16.49 13.29
CA SER A 33 1.20 15.62 12.62
C SER A 33 0.58 14.44 11.88
N ALA A 34 -0.71 14.19 12.05
CA ALA A 34 -1.33 13.10 11.33
C ALA A 34 -1.35 13.40 9.81
N VAL A 35 -1.48 14.66 9.40
CA VAL A 35 -1.36 15.05 7.98
C VAL A 35 0.05 14.76 7.46
N VAL A 36 1.06 15.05 8.28
CA VAL A 36 2.46 14.74 7.96
C VAL A 36 2.66 13.23 7.85
N ALA A 37 2.11 12.46 8.78
CA ALA A 37 2.17 11.00 8.75
C ALA A 37 1.50 10.42 7.50
N LEU A 38 0.36 10.98 7.09
CA LEU A 38 -0.33 10.60 5.85
C LEU A 38 0.53 10.93 4.62
N ALA A 39 1.13 12.12 4.57
CA ALA A 39 1.99 12.54 3.47
C ALA A 39 3.23 11.64 3.35
N VAL A 40 3.92 11.41 4.48
CA VAL A 40 5.09 10.53 4.57
C VAL A 40 4.72 9.10 4.18
N TYR A 41 3.60 8.59 4.68
CA TYR A 41 3.09 7.27 4.31
C TYR A 41 2.77 7.18 2.82
N GLY A 42 2.14 8.19 2.23
CA GLY A 42 1.85 8.24 0.79
C GLY A 42 3.13 8.13 -0.04
N VAL A 43 4.16 8.90 0.31
CA VAL A 43 5.46 8.85 -0.38
C VAL A 43 6.14 7.48 -0.20
N LEU A 44 6.24 6.97 1.03
CA LEU A 44 6.95 5.71 1.31
C LEU A 44 6.22 4.50 0.73
N SER A 45 4.90 4.46 0.83
CA SER A 45 4.07 3.40 0.25
C SER A 45 4.14 3.39 -1.27
N PHE A 46 4.48 4.51 -1.92
CA PHE A 46 4.75 4.53 -3.35
C PHE A 46 6.18 4.08 -3.68
N ILE A 47 7.19 4.76 -3.10
CA ILE A 47 8.59 4.60 -3.49
C ILE A 47 9.15 3.24 -3.08
N VAL A 48 8.89 2.77 -1.85
CA VAL A 48 9.51 1.53 -1.34
C VAL A 48 9.08 0.32 -2.17
N PRO A 49 7.79 0.07 -2.44
CA PRO A 49 7.40 -1.06 -3.28
C PRO A 49 7.73 -0.86 -4.76
N LEU A 50 7.78 0.39 -5.27
CA LEU A 50 8.26 0.68 -6.62
C LEU A 50 9.72 0.25 -6.81
N CYS A 51 10.59 0.61 -5.87
CA CYS A 51 11.98 0.17 -5.86
C CYS A 51 12.10 -1.35 -5.72
N TYR A 52 11.27 -1.95 -4.85
CA TYR A 52 11.22 -3.40 -4.67
C TYR A 52 10.91 -4.12 -5.99
N ILE A 53 9.80 -3.79 -6.64
CA ILE A 53 9.35 -4.42 -7.90
C ILE A 53 10.35 -4.21 -9.04
N ARG A 54 11.10 -3.10 -9.02
CA ARG A 54 12.14 -2.83 -10.04
C ARG A 54 13.38 -3.71 -9.88
N SER A 55 13.59 -4.33 -8.72
CA SER A 55 14.70 -5.25 -8.52
C SER A 55 14.48 -6.55 -9.30
N ARG A 56 15.52 -7.00 -10.01
CA ARG A 56 15.48 -8.13 -10.98
C ARG A 56 15.05 -9.47 -10.37
N GLU A 57 15.04 -9.57 -9.04
CA GLU A 57 14.78 -10.81 -8.30
C GLU A 57 13.34 -10.91 -7.77
N THR A 58 12.50 -9.90 -8.00
CA THR A 58 11.12 -9.93 -7.48
C THR A 58 10.18 -10.73 -8.36
N ARG A 59 9.99 -11.99 -7.97
CA ARG A 59 9.07 -12.93 -8.61
C ARG A 59 7.99 -13.35 -7.61
N PHE A 60 6.74 -13.34 -8.06
CA PHE A 60 5.58 -13.59 -7.20
C PHE A 60 4.86 -14.88 -7.61
N GLY A 61 4.67 -15.77 -6.63
CA GLY A 61 3.93 -17.02 -6.78
C GLY A 61 4.67 -18.09 -7.61
N ARG A 62 4.03 -19.25 -7.77
CA ARG A 62 4.58 -20.43 -8.47
C ARG A 62 4.97 -20.21 -9.94
N GLN A 63 4.45 -19.17 -10.58
CA GLN A 63 4.68 -18.85 -11.99
C GLN A 63 5.80 -17.84 -12.20
N ASP A 64 6.52 -17.44 -11.14
CA ASP A 64 7.64 -16.49 -11.23
C ASP A 64 7.28 -15.16 -11.92
N LYS A 65 6.03 -14.76 -11.77
CA LYS A 65 5.49 -13.63 -12.52
C LYS A 65 5.98 -12.33 -11.91
N ALA A 66 6.58 -11.49 -12.75
CA ALA A 66 6.97 -10.13 -12.39
C ALA A 66 5.74 -9.21 -12.44
N ILE A 67 5.60 -8.35 -11.43
CA ILE A 67 4.63 -7.26 -11.45
C ILE A 67 5.21 -6.16 -12.34
N SER A 68 4.43 -5.64 -13.29
CA SER A 68 4.91 -4.52 -14.10
C SER A 68 4.84 -3.23 -13.30
N VAL A 69 5.85 -2.36 -13.47
CA VAL A 69 5.90 -1.05 -12.82
C VAL A 69 4.65 -0.22 -13.16
N CYS A 70 4.19 -0.26 -14.41
CA CYS A 70 2.98 0.44 -14.84
C CYS A 70 1.72 -0.08 -14.12
N ALA A 71 1.60 -1.40 -13.94
CA ALA A 71 0.48 -1.98 -13.20
C ALA A 71 0.52 -1.57 -11.71
N TYR A 72 1.71 -1.49 -11.13
CA TYR A 72 1.88 -1.00 -9.76
C TYR A 72 1.49 0.47 -9.62
N ILE A 73 1.98 1.35 -10.51
CA ILE A 73 1.62 2.77 -10.50
C ILE A 73 0.11 2.95 -10.65
N ALA A 74 -0.52 2.22 -11.58
CA ALA A 74 -1.97 2.27 -11.78
C ALA A 74 -2.73 1.79 -10.54
N ALA A 75 -2.32 0.66 -9.95
CA ALA A 75 -2.94 0.13 -8.73
C ALA A 75 -2.82 1.11 -7.55
N TRP A 76 -1.64 1.70 -7.37
CA TRP A 76 -1.40 2.68 -6.32
C TRP A 76 -2.24 3.94 -6.54
N LEU A 77 -2.31 4.48 -7.76
CA LEU A 77 -3.15 5.65 -8.08
C LEU A 77 -4.64 5.37 -7.88
N LEU A 78 -5.11 4.16 -8.23
CA LEU A 78 -6.50 3.77 -8.02
C LEU A 78 -6.85 3.70 -6.52
N LEU A 79 -5.98 3.11 -5.70
CA LEU A 79 -6.21 2.98 -4.26
C LEU A 79 -6.00 4.30 -3.52
N ALA A 80 -4.94 5.05 -3.86
CA ALA A 80 -4.67 6.38 -3.30
C ALA A 80 -5.77 7.37 -3.71
N GLY A 81 -6.12 7.43 -5.00
CA GLY A 81 -7.21 8.26 -5.52
C GLY A 81 -8.57 7.86 -4.93
N GLY A 82 -8.85 6.57 -4.79
CA GLY A 82 -10.03 6.06 -4.10
C GLY A 82 -10.05 6.43 -2.62
N SER A 83 -8.91 6.46 -1.95
CA SER A 83 -8.83 6.86 -0.53
C SER A 83 -8.96 8.38 -0.30
N CYS A 84 -8.44 9.21 -1.21
CA CYS A 84 -8.57 10.68 -1.16
C CYS A 84 -9.94 11.16 -1.67
N GLY A 85 -10.60 10.38 -2.53
CA GLY A 85 -11.86 10.73 -3.20
C GLY A 85 -13.11 10.51 -2.37
N VAL A 86 -13.01 10.11 -1.09
CA VAL A 86 -14.18 9.94 -0.21
C VAL A 86 -14.17 10.99 0.92
N PRO A 87 -14.53 12.25 0.64
CA PRO A 87 -14.56 13.32 1.63
C PRO A 87 -15.43 12.99 2.85
N ALA A 88 -16.51 12.23 2.67
CA ALA A 88 -17.42 11.84 3.74
C ALA A 88 -16.78 10.87 4.75
N VAL A 89 -15.93 9.96 4.27
CA VAL A 89 -15.19 9.01 5.12
C VAL A 89 -14.01 9.73 5.77
N GLN A 90 -13.28 10.55 5.02
CA GLN A 90 -12.12 11.27 5.56
C GLN A 90 -12.50 12.24 6.67
N LYS A 91 -13.59 13.00 6.52
CA LYS A 91 -14.09 13.92 7.55
C LYS A 91 -14.64 13.18 8.77
N THR A 92 -15.28 12.04 8.57
CA THR A 92 -15.88 11.23 9.66
C THR A 92 -14.82 10.48 10.45
N TRP A 93 -13.86 9.80 9.81
CA TRP A 93 -12.81 9.04 10.51
C TRP A 93 -11.76 9.94 11.16
N TRP A 94 -11.38 11.04 10.50
CA TRP A 94 -10.35 11.96 11.01
C TRP A 94 -10.83 12.85 12.17
N GLN A 95 -12.12 13.21 12.18
CA GLN A 95 -12.70 14.06 13.23
C GLN A 95 -13.44 13.29 14.31
N MET A 96 -13.34 11.95 14.35
CA MET A 96 -13.83 11.19 15.50
C MET A 96 -12.98 11.56 16.71
N SER A 97 -13.48 12.49 17.52
CA SER A 97 -12.93 12.88 18.82
C SER A 97 -12.61 11.65 19.68
N VAL A 98 -13.39 10.58 19.52
CA VAL A 98 -13.24 9.29 20.21
C VAL A 98 -11.97 8.53 19.78
N PHE A 99 -11.61 8.51 18.50
CA PHE A 99 -10.41 7.77 18.04
C PHE A 99 -9.13 8.39 18.61
N TRP A 100 -9.07 9.72 18.66
CA TRP A 100 -7.92 10.42 19.23
C TRP A 100 -7.81 10.29 20.75
N GLN A 101 -8.90 9.95 21.44
CA GLN A 101 -8.94 9.67 22.87
C GLN A 101 -8.50 8.24 23.23
N TRP A 102 -8.36 7.35 22.25
CA TRP A 102 -7.88 6.00 22.53
C TRP A 102 -6.44 6.00 23.04
N PRO A 103 -6.06 4.98 23.85
CA PRO A 103 -4.67 4.78 24.23
C PRO A 103 -3.76 4.76 23.00
N THR A 104 -2.56 5.35 23.10
CA THR A 104 -1.60 5.42 21.99
C THR A 104 -1.42 4.04 21.36
N ILE A 105 -1.15 3.01 22.16
CA ILE A 105 -0.97 1.64 21.67
C ILE A 105 -2.13 1.11 20.81
N ALA A 106 -3.38 1.48 21.13
CA ALA A 106 -4.54 1.07 20.34
C ALA A 106 -4.58 1.79 18.98
N ARG A 107 -4.25 3.08 18.95
CA ARG A 107 -4.16 3.87 17.71
C ARG A 107 -3.02 3.34 16.82
N ASP A 108 -1.88 3.02 17.42
CA ASP A 108 -0.71 2.48 16.73
C ASP A 108 -1.07 1.16 16.02
N ILE A 109 -1.76 0.24 16.69
CA ILE A 109 -2.21 -1.03 16.11
C ILE A 109 -3.14 -0.79 14.91
N VAL A 110 -4.10 0.13 15.03
CA VAL A 110 -5.02 0.48 13.94
C VAL A 110 -4.25 1.07 12.75
N PHE A 111 -3.33 2.01 13.00
CA PHE A 111 -2.50 2.60 11.97
C PHE A 111 -1.64 1.57 11.25
N ILE A 112 -0.98 0.67 12.00
CA ILE A 112 -0.19 -0.44 11.44
C ILE A 112 -1.06 -1.32 10.56
N ALA A 113 -2.24 -1.73 11.03
CA ALA A 113 -3.15 -2.60 10.30
C ALA A 113 -3.64 -1.95 9.00
N VAL A 114 -4.06 -0.69 9.04
CA VAL A 114 -4.54 0.05 7.86
C VAL A 114 -3.42 0.22 6.83
N MET A 115 -2.23 0.64 7.25
CA MET A 115 -1.08 0.79 6.36
C MET A 115 -0.67 -0.56 5.74
N TYR A 116 -0.64 -1.62 6.54
CA TYR A 116 -0.34 -2.97 6.05
C TYR A 116 -1.34 -3.47 5.02
N VAL A 117 -2.63 -3.30 5.28
CA VAL A 117 -3.70 -3.69 4.35
C VAL A 117 -3.58 -2.91 3.05
N PHE A 118 -3.33 -1.60 3.11
CA PHE A 118 -3.20 -0.78 1.91
C PHE A 118 -2.04 -1.23 1.02
N VAL A 119 -0.84 -1.44 1.58
CA VAL A 119 0.31 -1.95 0.81
C VAL A 119 0.01 -3.32 0.20
N SER A 120 -0.60 -4.22 0.98
CA SER A 120 -0.91 -5.58 0.54
C SER A 120 -1.95 -5.61 -0.58
N VAL A 121 -3.03 -4.85 -0.44
CA VAL A 121 -4.07 -4.75 -1.47
C VAL A 121 -3.50 -4.11 -2.74
N THR A 122 -2.63 -3.10 -2.62
CA THR A 122 -1.95 -2.49 -3.78
C THR A 122 -1.17 -3.52 -4.58
N LEU A 123 -0.39 -4.37 -3.91
CA LEU A 123 0.38 -5.43 -4.58
C LEU A 123 -0.52 -6.51 -5.20
N VAL A 124 -1.61 -6.90 -4.53
CA VAL A 124 -2.58 -7.85 -5.09
C VAL A 124 -3.23 -7.30 -6.36
N VAL A 125 -3.69 -6.05 -6.32
CA VAL A 125 -4.31 -5.38 -7.48
C VAL A 125 -3.30 -5.21 -8.61
N ALA A 126 -2.06 -4.81 -8.31
CA ALA A 126 -0.98 -4.70 -9.29
C ALA A 126 -0.63 -6.06 -9.94
N TYR A 127 -0.63 -7.14 -9.15
CA TYR A 127 -0.42 -8.50 -9.64
C TYR A 127 -1.53 -8.96 -10.58
N GLY A 128 -2.79 -8.64 -10.24
CA GLY A 128 -3.96 -8.87 -11.08
C GLY A 128 -3.89 -8.11 -12.40
N PHE A 129 -3.62 -6.80 -12.36
CA PHE A 129 -3.47 -5.97 -13.56
C PHE A 129 -2.32 -6.42 -14.44
N SER A 130 -1.20 -6.82 -13.85
CA SER A 130 -0.07 -7.36 -14.61
C SER A 130 -0.48 -8.61 -15.40
N GLY A 131 -1.39 -9.43 -14.89
CA GLY A 131 -1.96 -10.55 -15.65
C GLY A 131 -2.84 -10.17 -16.81
N LEU A 132 -3.73 -9.22 -16.59
CA LEU A 132 -4.60 -8.70 -17.65
C LEU A 132 -3.79 -8.05 -18.78
N LEU A 133 -2.75 -7.29 -18.43
CA LEU A 133 -1.88 -6.62 -19.40
C LEU A 133 -0.98 -7.61 -20.18
N SER A 134 -0.37 -8.60 -19.51
CA SER A 134 0.40 -9.63 -20.22
C SER A 134 -0.46 -10.46 -21.18
N CYS A 135 -1.68 -10.84 -20.79
CA CYS A 135 -2.61 -11.56 -21.69
C CYS A 135 -3.09 -10.71 -22.89
N ARG A 136 -3.02 -9.37 -22.79
CA ARG A 136 -3.36 -8.49 -23.91
C ARG A 136 -2.20 -8.36 -24.89
N HIS A 137 -0.96 -8.32 -24.40
CA HIS A 137 0.23 -8.28 -25.24
C HIS A 137 0.40 -9.58 -26.06
N ASP A 138 0.19 -10.75 -25.44
CA ASP A 138 0.28 -12.05 -26.13
C ASP A 138 -0.75 -12.23 -27.24
N ARG A 139 -1.94 -11.62 -27.12
CA ARG A 139 -2.96 -11.65 -28.17
C ARG A 139 -2.60 -10.76 -29.35
N GLN A 140 -1.96 -9.62 -29.09
CA GLN A 140 -1.56 -8.66 -30.11
C GLN A 140 -0.36 -9.12 -30.96
N CYS A 141 0.41 -10.11 -30.49
CA CYS A 141 1.49 -10.75 -31.27
C CYS A 141 1.06 -12.02 -32.03
N ARG A 142 -0.19 -12.47 -31.87
CA ARG A 142 -0.74 -13.65 -32.58
C ARG A 142 -1.67 -13.29 -33.74
N GLU A 143 -2.01 -12.02 -33.90
CA GLU A 143 -2.73 -11.44 -35.05
C GLU A 143 -1.73 -10.77 -36.00
#